data_AF-A0AB38Z8I5-F1
#
_entry.id   AF-A0AB38Z8I5-F1
#
_cell.length_a   1.000
_cell.length_b   1.000
_cell.length_c   1.000
_cell.angle_alpha   90.00
_cell.angle_beta   90.00
_cell.angle_gamma   90.00
#
_symmetry.space_group_name_H-M   'P 1'
#
loop_
_entity.id
_entity.type
_entity.pdbx_description
1 polymer ?
#
loop_
_entity_poly.entity_id
_entity_poly.type
_entity_poly.pdbx_seq_one_letter_code
_entity_poly.pdbx_strand_id
1 'polypeptide(L)'
;MNLGFEIVGNTIGMTRILQAKLNKNSQLEYTSKQHDERCPQCKATIKAMLERIYGEVRPAHSLPYGVSYEDYANSPLYSALKEVYLALQRFRGNRDFIKTHSLPPVDYFIPNPGFVVEFDESQHFTACRKLALSLYPKDIPAKFNIDRWIQLCLEISAEDNSPIYRDEQRAWYDTLRDFAPIIRGLKPTVRLYSNDCQWCGLDPESAEDRAWFEKVLMSGMSNWDISTLFDPEPWVARIIIDGFWSKKPEDSVKLLNEICDIWGNDEEIKNIRAHFLMTCGGFLEFEWPHQVTRDLIGNFWNPNPKALSAILGAAEVALQKVLTKETLKRLARLTDYLTIGVDSSKTLVSTTQNYIHDPHVELVALVDTQTGQLYWTGKSYPTNAQQSGLVRVPDLETHFFSLPNLGNIMVLGCHDLTIFNNRNMDHTGSTRKTLKNSFRMLSKAKKPSIILQHPHTTHSSHTWAAAWELVRSELPSVKWFASAGSYIAEKELPPLEKTSVLIDTKQGGSIDFIVRTCF
;
A
#
# COMPACT_ATOMS: atom_id res chain seq x y z
N MET A 1 -61.87 25.00 -6.79
CA MET A 1 -61.64 24.28 -8.06
C MET A 1 -60.14 24.26 -8.31
N ASN A 2 -59.59 23.04 -8.40
CA ASN A 2 -58.27 22.59 -8.85
C ASN A 2 -56.96 23.33 -8.48
N LEU A 3 -56.09 22.51 -7.87
CA LEU A 3 -54.63 22.57 -7.79
C LEU A 3 -53.98 22.54 -9.19
N GLY A 4 -52.82 23.18 -9.36
CA GLY A 4 -52.02 23.11 -10.59
C GLY A 4 -50.52 23.18 -10.31
N PHE A 5 -49.83 22.05 -10.48
CA PHE A 5 -48.37 21.95 -10.63
C PHE A 5 -48.03 21.71 -12.10
N GLU A 6 -46.79 22.05 -12.52
CA GLU A 6 -45.98 21.16 -13.38
C GLU A 6 -44.47 21.47 -13.28
N ILE A 7 -43.66 20.40 -13.25
CA ILE A 7 -42.19 20.35 -13.25
C ILE A 7 -41.73 19.90 -14.65
N VAL A 8 -40.71 20.53 -15.24
CA VAL A 8 -39.88 20.00 -16.37
C VAL A 8 -38.49 20.66 -16.24
N GLY A 9 -37.33 20.01 -16.02
CA GLY A 9 -36.58 18.99 -16.79
C GLY A 9 -35.29 19.66 -17.34
N ASN A 10 -34.04 19.15 -17.35
CA ASN A 10 -33.51 17.79 -17.34
C ASN A 10 -31.96 17.81 -17.11
N THR A 11 -31.43 17.09 -16.11
CA THR A 11 -29.97 16.85 -15.90
C THR A 11 -29.56 15.42 -16.32
N ILE A 12 -30.25 14.83 -17.30
CA ILE A 12 -30.17 13.40 -17.65
C ILE A 12 -29.05 13.08 -18.69
N GLY A 13 -28.29 14.07 -19.14
CA GLY A 13 -27.32 13.90 -20.24
C GLY A 13 -26.04 13.11 -19.92
N MET A 14 -25.44 13.31 -18.74
CA MET A 14 -24.12 12.70 -18.41
C MET A 14 -24.22 11.29 -17.82
N THR A 15 -25.28 11.02 -17.03
CA THR A 15 -25.47 9.72 -16.35
C THR A 15 -25.74 8.58 -17.34
N ARG A 16 -26.41 8.87 -18.46
CA ARG A 16 -26.73 7.85 -19.50
C ARG A 16 -25.52 7.45 -20.34
N ILE A 17 -24.54 8.33 -20.53
CA ILE A 17 -23.34 8.03 -21.33
C ILE A 17 -22.39 7.10 -20.55
N LEU A 18 -22.30 7.25 -19.23
CA LEU A 18 -21.58 6.34 -18.34
C LEU A 18 -22.29 4.97 -18.22
N GLN A 19 -23.62 4.95 -18.04
CA GLN A 19 -24.39 3.69 -17.95
C GLN A 19 -24.42 2.89 -19.26
N ALA A 20 -24.45 3.55 -20.43
CA ALA A 20 -24.47 2.86 -21.72
C ALA A 20 -23.12 2.21 -22.09
N LYS A 21 -21.99 2.72 -21.57
CA LYS A 21 -20.68 2.06 -21.69
C LYS A 21 -20.53 0.87 -20.73
N LEU A 22 -21.17 0.90 -19.56
CA LEU A 22 -21.11 -0.15 -18.54
C LEU A 22 -21.97 -1.39 -18.85
N ASN A 23 -23.13 -1.21 -19.49
CA ASN A 23 -24.06 -2.33 -19.76
C ASN A 23 -23.57 -3.34 -20.83
N LYS A 24 -22.46 -3.06 -21.53
CA LYS A 24 -21.86 -4.04 -22.46
C LYS A 24 -20.88 -5.01 -21.78
N ASN A 25 -20.44 -4.73 -20.55
CA ASN A 25 -19.44 -5.55 -19.84
C ASN A 25 -20.01 -6.37 -18.65
N SER A 26 -21.32 -6.29 -18.38
CA SER A 26 -21.92 -6.84 -17.14
C SER A 26 -22.57 -8.23 -17.30
N GLN A 27 -22.14 -9.07 -18.24
CA GLN A 27 -22.57 -10.47 -18.32
C GLN A 27 -21.37 -11.42 -18.28
N LEU A 28 -20.69 -11.48 -17.12
CA LEU A 28 -19.88 -12.64 -16.74
C LEU A 28 -20.17 -12.94 -15.27
N GLU A 29 -20.92 -14.02 -15.04
CA GLU A 29 -21.17 -14.58 -13.71
C GLU A 29 -19.84 -14.98 -13.05
N TYR A 30 -19.40 -14.20 -12.06
CA TYR A 30 -18.25 -14.55 -11.22
C TYR A 30 -18.67 -15.66 -10.24
N THR A 31 -18.39 -16.89 -10.61
CA THR A 31 -18.38 -18.01 -9.65
C THR A 31 -17.12 -17.91 -8.79
N SER A 32 -17.28 -17.60 -7.50
CA SER A 32 -16.17 -17.54 -6.55
C SER A 32 -15.58 -18.95 -6.34
N LYS A 33 -14.54 -19.30 -7.10
CA LYS A 33 -13.67 -20.44 -6.77
C LYS A 33 -12.60 -19.96 -5.79
N GLN A 34 -12.36 -20.73 -4.74
CA GLN A 34 -11.21 -20.53 -3.83
C GLN A 34 -9.92 -20.44 -4.65
N HIS A 35 -9.17 -19.36 -4.46
CA HIS A 35 -7.86 -19.12 -5.05
C HIS A 35 -6.79 -19.37 -3.98
N ASP A 36 -5.72 -20.09 -4.34
CA ASP A 36 -4.53 -20.32 -3.53
C ASP A 36 -3.26 -20.19 -4.40
N GLU A 37 -2.08 -20.28 -3.77
CA GLU A 37 -0.79 -20.16 -4.47
C GLU A 37 -0.56 -21.20 -5.58
N ARG A 38 -1.30 -22.33 -5.53
CA ARG A 38 -1.22 -23.42 -6.51
C ARG A 38 -2.33 -23.36 -7.53
N CYS A 39 -3.03 -22.24 -7.63
CA CYS A 39 -4.14 -22.06 -8.53
C CYS A 39 -3.73 -22.38 -9.99
N PRO A 40 -4.25 -23.46 -10.60
CA PRO A 40 -3.87 -23.85 -11.95
C PRO A 40 -4.31 -22.80 -12.99
N GLN A 41 -5.36 -22.04 -12.67
CA GLN A 41 -5.83 -20.95 -13.51
C GLN A 41 -4.83 -19.79 -13.56
N CYS A 42 -4.04 -19.54 -12.51
CA CYS A 42 -3.02 -18.49 -12.55
C CYS A 42 -1.93 -18.82 -13.58
N LYS A 43 -1.42 -20.05 -13.56
CA LYS A 43 -0.46 -20.54 -14.56
C LYS A 43 -1.04 -20.53 -15.98
N ALA A 44 -2.33 -20.88 -16.13
CA ALA A 44 -3.01 -20.81 -17.41
C ALA A 44 -3.15 -19.36 -17.93
N THR A 45 -3.55 -18.42 -17.06
CA THR A 45 -3.69 -17.01 -17.43
C THR A 45 -2.33 -16.38 -17.75
N ILE A 46 -1.28 -16.63 -16.95
CA ILE A 46 0.09 -16.15 -17.24
C ILE A 46 0.55 -16.62 -18.62
N LYS A 47 0.35 -17.92 -18.94
CA LYS A 47 0.68 -18.45 -20.26
C LYS A 47 -0.07 -17.69 -21.36
N ALA A 48 -1.37 -17.49 -21.20
CA ALA A 48 -2.18 -16.78 -22.19
C ALA A 48 -1.74 -15.32 -22.36
N MET A 49 -1.44 -14.61 -21.27
CA MET A 49 -0.89 -13.24 -21.31
C MET A 49 0.43 -13.20 -22.09
N LEU A 50 1.37 -14.10 -21.78
CA LEU A 50 2.65 -14.21 -22.47
C LEU A 50 2.46 -14.51 -23.97
N GLU A 51 1.53 -15.41 -24.33
CA GLU A 51 1.24 -15.73 -25.73
C GLU A 51 0.65 -14.54 -26.49
N ARG A 52 -0.20 -13.74 -25.83
CA ARG A 52 -0.78 -12.53 -26.43
C ARG A 52 0.24 -11.42 -26.64
N ILE A 53 1.26 -11.33 -25.78
CA ILE A 53 2.28 -10.27 -25.85
C ILE A 53 3.44 -10.68 -26.78
N TYR A 54 3.96 -11.90 -26.63
CA TYR A 54 5.19 -12.35 -27.31
C TYR A 54 4.97 -13.42 -28.38
N GLY A 55 3.75 -13.94 -28.53
CA GLY A 55 3.45 -15.00 -29.48
C GLY A 55 3.79 -16.39 -28.94
N GLU A 56 4.90 -16.97 -29.38
CA GLU A 56 5.26 -18.34 -28.98
C GLU A 56 5.71 -18.41 -27.51
N VAL A 57 5.11 -19.33 -26.74
CA VAL A 57 5.50 -19.63 -25.36
C VAL A 57 5.64 -21.14 -25.19
N ARG A 58 6.78 -21.58 -24.62
CA ARG A 58 7.06 -22.99 -24.35
C ARG A 58 6.98 -23.25 -22.84
N PRO A 59 5.88 -23.85 -22.34
CA PRO A 59 5.77 -24.19 -20.91
C PRO A 59 6.65 -25.41 -20.56
N ALA A 60 7.09 -25.50 -19.31
CA ALA A 60 7.91 -26.61 -18.80
C ALA A 60 9.10 -26.92 -19.73
N HIS A 61 9.79 -25.89 -20.20
CA HIS A 61 10.83 -26.03 -21.22
C HIS A 61 12.16 -26.42 -20.57
N SER A 62 12.78 -27.48 -21.05
CA SER A 62 14.12 -27.87 -20.60
C SER A 62 15.17 -27.07 -21.36
N LEU A 63 15.96 -26.30 -20.63
CA LEU A 63 17.17 -25.71 -21.16
C LEU A 63 18.30 -26.75 -21.05
N PRO A 64 19.06 -27.04 -22.12
CA PRO A 64 20.10 -28.08 -22.11
C PRO A 64 21.37 -27.56 -21.42
N TYR A 65 21.23 -27.09 -20.18
CA TYR A 65 22.30 -26.52 -19.38
C TYR A 65 22.74 -27.48 -18.28
N GLY A 66 24.03 -27.44 -18.01
CA GLY A 66 24.65 -28.20 -16.93
C GLY A 66 24.18 -27.74 -15.55
N VAL A 67 24.38 -28.59 -14.54
CA VAL A 67 23.94 -28.35 -13.16
C VAL A 67 25.10 -28.16 -12.20
N SER A 68 26.33 -28.37 -12.66
CA SER A 68 27.54 -28.17 -11.89
C SER A 68 28.07 -26.76 -12.18
N TYR A 69 28.62 -26.09 -11.18
CA TYR A 69 29.20 -24.77 -11.40
C TYR A 69 30.43 -24.84 -12.32
N GLU A 70 31.10 -26.00 -12.37
CA GLU A 70 32.19 -26.30 -13.31
C GLU A 70 31.76 -26.28 -14.79
N ASP A 71 30.48 -26.55 -15.09
CA ASP A 71 29.91 -26.41 -16.45
C ASP A 71 29.97 -24.97 -16.97
N TYR A 72 30.26 -24.01 -16.08
CA TYR A 72 30.35 -22.58 -16.34
C TYR A 72 31.76 -22.02 -16.13
N ALA A 73 32.81 -22.86 -16.14
CA ALA A 73 34.20 -22.46 -15.86
C ALA A 73 34.72 -21.26 -16.68
N ASN A 74 34.24 -21.09 -17.92
CA ASN A 74 34.65 -20.01 -18.81
C ASN A 74 33.77 -18.75 -18.69
N SER A 75 32.83 -18.72 -17.74
CA SER A 75 31.91 -17.60 -17.52
C SER A 75 32.51 -16.54 -16.60
N PRO A 76 32.25 -15.24 -16.83
CA PRO A 76 32.60 -14.20 -15.86
C PRO A 76 31.86 -14.36 -14.52
N LEU A 77 30.75 -15.12 -14.49
CA LEU A 77 29.96 -15.39 -13.28
C LEU A 77 30.38 -16.67 -12.55
N TYR A 78 31.44 -17.36 -13.00
CA TYR A 78 31.89 -18.62 -12.42
C TYR A 78 32.22 -18.52 -10.92
N SER A 79 32.91 -17.46 -10.51
CA SER A 79 33.30 -17.24 -9.11
C SER A 79 32.07 -17.13 -8.20
N ALA A 80 31.06 -16.38 -8.62
CA ALA A 80 29.81 -16.22 -7.89
C ALA A 80 29.01 -17.53 -7.81
N LEU A 81 28.90 -18.29 -8.90
CA LEU A 81 28.27 -19.61 -8.89
C LEU A 81 28.97 -20.58 -7.93
N LYS A 82 30.30 -20.59 -7.95
CA LYS A 82 31.11 -21.40 -7.03
C LYS A 82 30.90 -20.98 -5.57
N GLU A 83 30.84 -19.69 -5.31
CA GLU A 83 30.62 -19.15 -3.96
C GLU A 83 29.25 -19.54 -3.41
N VAL A 84 28.18 -19.35 -4.19
CA VAL A 84 26.81 -19.79 -3.83
C VAL A 84 26.78 -21.28 -3.55
N TYR A 85 27.35 -22.10 -4.44
CA TYR A 85 27.37 -23.56 -4.28
C TYR A 85 28.05 -23.97 -2.96
N LEU A 86 29.24 -23.46 -2.69
CA LEU A 86 29.99 -23.77 -1.47
C LEU A 86 29.29 -23.24 -0.21
N ALA A 87 28.63 -22.09 -0.29
CA ALA A 87 27.87 -21.52 0.82
C ALA A 87 26.66 -22.41 1.18
N LEU A 88 25.90 -22.87 0.17
CA LEU A 88 24.78 -23.80 0.37
C LEU A 88 25.25 -25.11 1.01
N GLN A 89 26.38 -25.69 0.56
CA GLN A 89 26.94 -26.89 1.17
C GLN A 89 27.30 -26.70 2.65
N ARG A 90 27.83 -25.53 3.02
CA ARG A 90 28.26 -25.22 4.39
C ARG A 90 27.09 -24.89 5.31
N PHE A 91 26.00 -24.35 4.78
CA PHE A 91 24.90 -23.80 5.58
C PHE A 91 24.26 -24.84 6.51
N ARG A 92 23.92 -26.03 5.99
CA ARG A 92 23.40 -27.15 6.79
C ARG A 92 24.27 -28.42 6.71
N GLY A 93 25.40 -28.37 6.01
CA GLY A 93 26.30 -29.50 5.83
C GLY A 93 25.90 -30.50 4.74
N ASN A 94 24.82 -30.23 4.00
CA ASN A 94 24.36 -31.07 2.90
C ASN A 94 25.26 -30.86 1.66
N ARG A 95 26.12 -31.84 1.36
CA ARG A 95 27.06 -31.74 0.22
C ARG A 95 26.50 -32.27 -1.09
N ASP A 96 25.48 -33.11 -1.01
CA ASP A 96 24.93 -33.87 -2.12
C ASP A 96 23.45 -33.49 -2.36
N PHE A 97 23.23 -32.27 -2.87
CA PHE A 97 21.90 -31.73 -3.20
C PHE A 97 21.62 -31.64 -4.71
N ILE A 98 22.62 -31.84 -5.58
CA ILE A 98 22.42 -31.92 -7.04
C ILE A 98 22.00 -33.35 -7.38
N LYS A 99 20.77 -33.56 -7.86
CA LYS A 99 20.21 -34.91 -8.09
C LYS A 99 19.84 -35.21 -9.55
N THR A 100 20.09 -34.27 -10.45
CA THR A 100 19.83 -34.40 -11.89
C THR A 100 21.10 -34.17 -12.67
N HIS A 101 21.15 -34.62 -13.93
CA HIS A 101 22.28 -34.35 -14.84
C HIS A 101 22.08 -33.10 -15.70
N SER A 102 20.85 -32.60 -15.77
CA SER A 102 20.47 -31.39 -16.50
C SER A 102 19.61 -30.49 -15.62
N LEU A 103 19.66 -29.19 -15.90
CA LEU A 103 18.85 -28.21 -15.18
C LEU A 103 17.36 -28.57 -15.32
N PRO A 104 16.59 -28.66 -14.23
CA PRO A 104 15.16 -28.90 -14.32
C PRO A 104 14.46 -27.85 -15.18
N PRO A 105 13.34 -28.20 -15.83
CA PRO A 105 12.62 -27.28 -16.70
C PRO A 105 12.28 -25.96 -16.03
N VAL A 106 12.22 -24.91 -16.84
CA VAL A 106 11.70 -23.60 -16.45
C VAL A 106 10.20 -23.56 -16.65
N ASP A 107 9.47 -22.70 -15.94
CA ASP A 107 8.02 -22.63 -16.06
C ASP A 107 7.59 -22.18 -17.46
N TYR A 108 8.18 -21.11 -17.98
CA TYR A 108 7.96 -20.63 -19.33
C TYR A 108 9.25 -20.16 -20.00
N PHE A 109 9.42 -20.56 -21.26
CA PHE A 109 10.44 -20.01 -22.15
C PHE A 109 9.78 -19.25 -23.31
N ILE A 110 10.24 -18.02 -23.54
CA ILE A 110 9.77 -17.13 -24.59
C ILE A 110 10.88 -17.02 -25.65
N PRO A 111 10.78 -17.72 -26.80
CA PRO A 111 11.85 -17.81 -27.78
C PRO A 111 12.21 -16.47 -28.42
N ASN A 112 11.21 -15.59 -28.60
CA ASN A 112 11.41 -14.23 -29.08
C ASN A 112 10.73 -13.26 -28.10
N PRO A 113 11.49 -12.46 -27.34
CA PRO A 113 12.88 -12.06 -27.56
C PRO A 113 13.97 -12.90 -26.84
N GLY A 114 13.65 -14.10 -26.35
CA GLY A 114 14.64 -15.03 -25.79
C GLY A 114 14.87 -14.83 -24.28
N PHE A 115 13.86 -15.15 -23.46
CA PHE A 115 13.96 -15.07 -21.99
C PHE A 115 13.14 -16.14 -21.28
N VAL A 116 13.37 -16.29 -19.98
CA VAL A 116 12.69 -17.23 -19.09
C VAL A 116 11.80 -16.47 -18.11
N VAL A 117 10.63 -17.04 -17.81
CA VAL A 117 9.77 -16.64 -16.70
C VAL A 117 9.66 -17.81 -15.72
N GLU A 118 9.99 -17.57 -14.45
CA GLU A 118 9.70 -18.47 -13.33
C GLU A 118 8.50 -17.93 -12.53
N PHE A 119 7.63 -18.84 -12.12
CA PHE A 119 6.46 -18.56 -11.27
C PHE A 119 6.67 -19.18 -9.89
N ASP A 120 7.18 -18.38 -8.98
CA ASP A 120 7.63 -18.80 -7.65
C ASP A 120 6.44 -18.96 -6.70
N GLU A 121 6.26 -20.14 -6.12
CA GLU A 121 5.32 -20.41 -5.01
C GLU A 121 6.03 -20.20 -3.65
N SER A 122 5.28 -20.07 -2.53
CA SER A 122 5.86 -19.75 -1.20
C SER A 122 7.01 -20.70 -0.78
N GLN A 123 6.96 -21.96 -1.23
CA GLN A 123 7.98 -22.98 -0.97
C GLN A 123 9.38 -22.66 -1.54
N HIS A 124 9.52 -21.66 -2.43
CA HIS A 124 10.82 -21.22 -2.95
C HIS A 124 11.53 -20.25 -1.99
N PHE A 125 10.81 -19.64 -1.04
CA PHE A 125 11.32 -18.56 -0.20
C PHE A 125 11.88 -19.08 1.13
N THR A 126 13.01 -19.79 1.04
CA THR A 126 13.68 -20.46 2.15
C THR A 126 14.94 -19.71 2.62
N ALA A 127 15.47 -20.09 3.79
CA ALA A 127 16.77 -19.58 4.26
C ALA A 127 17.93 -19.89 3.30
N CYS A 128 17.88 -21.04 2.59
CA CYS A 128 18.87 -21.37 1.56
C CYS A 128 18.76 -20.44 0.35
N ARG A 129 17.53 -20.11 -0.08
CA ARG A 129 17.32 -19.16 -1.18
C ARG A 129 17.80 -17.77 -0.83
N LYS A 130 17.52 -17.30 0.40
CA LYS A 130 18.07 -16.04 0.93
C LYS A 130 19.60 -16.00 0.87
N LEU A 131 20.25 -17.06 1.34
CA LEU A 131 21.72 -17.16 1.34
C LEU A 131 22.27 -17.07 -0.09
N ALA A 132 21.68 -17.81 -1.03
CA ALA A 132 22.09 -17.76 -2.42
C ALA A 132 21.96 -16.35 -3.02
N LEU A 133 20.79 -15.72 -2.88
CA LEU A 133 20.52 -14.37 -3.40
C LEU A 133 21.47 -13.31 -2.80
N SER A 134 21.81 -13.44 -1.51
CA SER A 134 22.72 -12.50 -0.82
C SER A 134 24.16 -12.53 -1.36
N LEU A 135 24.52 -13.58 -2.10
CA LEU A 135 25.83 -13.78 -2.71
C LEU A 135 25.85 -13.44 -4.21
N TYR A 136 24.72 -12.96 -4.76
CA TYR A 136 24.69 -12.52 -6.15
C TYR A 136 25.59 -11.29 -6.35
N PRO A 137 26.30 -11.16 -7.49
CA PRO A 137 27.00 -9.93 -7.84
C PRO A 137 26.03 -8.75 -7.87
N LYS A 138 26.43 -7.61 -7.30
CA LYS A 138 25.56 -6.41 -7.21
C LYS A 138 25.17 -5.84 -8.58
N ASP A 139 25.96 -6.13 -9.60
CA ASP A 139 25.80 -5.69 -10.98
C ASP A 139 25.19 -6.77 -11.89
N ILE A 140 24.72 -7.90 -11.33
CA ILE A 140 24.02 -8.90 -12.13
C ILE A 140 22.75 -8.28 -12.74
N PRO A 141 22.53 -8.41 -14.07
CA PRO A 141 21.37 -7.81 -14.70
C PRO A 141 20.12 -8.65 -14.44
N ALA A 142 19.61 -8.71 -13.22
CA ALA A 142 18.36 -9.43 -12.91
C ALA A 142 17.13 -8.62 -13.36
N LYS A 143 16.07 -9.32 -13.80
CA LYS A 143 14.75 -8.71 -14.14
C LYS A 143 13.72 -8.86 -13.03
N PHE A 144 14.17 -9.15 -11.82
CA PHE A 144 13.38 -9.15 -10.59
C PHE A 144 14.18 -8.45 -9.49
N ASN A 145 13.50 -7.96 -8.46
CA ASN A 145 14.14 -7.25 -7.35
C ASN A 145 14.75 -8.27 -6.36
N ILE A 146 16.07 -8.44 -6.39
CA ILE A 146 16.80 -9.38 -5.53
C ILE A 146 16.54 -9.09 -4.04
N ASP A 147 16.55 -7.83 -3.62
CA ASP A 147 16.29 -7.44 -2.23
C ASP A 147 14.87 -7.80 -1.80
N ARG A 148 13.89 -7.65 -2.70
CA ARG A 148 12.50 -8.08 -2.46
C ARG A 148 12.41 -9.59 -2.30
N TRP A 149 13.08 -10.38 -3.15
CA TRP A 149 13.08 -11.84 -3.00
C TRP A 149 13.80 -12.29 -1.71
N ILE A 150 14.87 -11.59 -1.30
CA ILE A 150 15.52 -11.79 0.01
C ILE A 150 14.54 -11.49 1.15
N GLN A 151 13.77 -10.41 1.04
CA GLN A 151 12.76 -10.03 2.02
C GLN A 151 11.60 -11.04 2.08
N LEU A 152 11.13 -11.55 0.93
CA LEU A 152 10.14 -12.63 0.90
C LEU A 152 10.67 -13.90 1.58
N CYS A 153 11.95 -14.24 1.42
CA CYS A 153 12.56 -15.34 2.17
C CYS A 153 12.59 -15.11 3.68
N LEU A 154 12.70 -13.86 4.14
CA LEU A 154 12.63 -13.50 5.56
C LEU A 154 11.21 -13.57 6.11
N GLU A 155 10.24 -13.08 5.34
CA GLU A 155 8.84 -12.96 5.76
C GLU A 155 8.11 -14.31 5.73
N ILE A 156 8.29 -15.07 4.64
CA ILE A 156 7.65 -16.37 4.46
C ILE A 156 8.37 -17.43 5.29
N SER A 157 9.71 -17.38 5.33
CA SER A 157 10.57 -18.31 6.05
C SER A 157 10.17 -19.77 5.83
N ALA A 158 9.94 -20.15 4.57
CA ALA A 158 9.48 -21.48 4.22
C ALA A 158 10.52 -22.55 4.61
N GLU A 159 10.02 -23.68 5.08
CA GLU A 159 10.80 -24.88 5.35
C GLU A 159 10.26 -26.03 4.51
N ASP A 160 10.99 -26.45 3.47
CA ASP A 160 10.68 -27.65 2.70
C ASP A 160 11.91 -28.57 2.65
N ASN A 161 12.31 -29.00 3.85
CA ASN A 161 13.49 -29.82 4.11
C ASN A 161 13.20 -31.33 4.03
N SER A 162 12.22 -31.76 3.23
CA SER A 162 11.92 -33.19 3.06
C SER A 162 11.98 -33.56 1.58
N PRO A 163 13.06 -34.20 1.07
CA PRO A 163 14.23 -34.67 1.80
C PRO A 163 15.13 -33.54 2.30
N ILE A 164 16.01 -33.83 3.26
CA ILE A 164 16.81 -32.83 4.02
C ILE A 164 17.62 -31.84 3.19
N TYR A 165 17.95 -32.20 1.94
CA TYR A 165 18.73 -31.39 1.00
C TYR A 165 17.88 -30.52 0.05
N ARG A 166 16.54 -30.57 0.17
CA ARG A 166 15.63 -30.01 -0.83
C ARG A 166 15.70 -28.49 -0.92
N ASP A 167 15.88 -27.77 0.20
CA ASP A 167 16.01 -26.31 0.13
C ASP A 167 17.32 -25.88 -0.56
N GLU A 168 18.44 -26.57 -0.31
CA GLU A 168 19.71 -26.32 -1.01
C GLU A 168 19.56 -26.62 -2.50
N GLN A 169 18.89 -27.73 -2.83
CA GLN A 169 18.61 -28.11 -4.21
C GLN A 169 17.80 -27.04 -4.94
N ARG A 170 16.69 -26.57 -4.35
CA ARG A 170 15.87 -25.51 -4.97
C ARG A 170 16.65 -24.21 -5.10
N ALA A 171 17.31 -23.77 -4.03
CA ALA A 171 18.12 -22.55 -4.06
C ALA A 171 19.21 -22.61 -5.14
N TRP A 172 19.85 -23.77 -5.32
CA TRP A 172 20.85 -23.98 -6.35
C TRP A 172 20.27 -23.95 -7.76
N TYR A 173 19.20 -24.69 -8.03
CA TYR A 173 18.58 -24.70 -9.35
C TYR A 173 17.98 -23.35 -9.72
N ASP A 174 17.38 -22.64 -8.76
CA ASP A 174 16.91 -21.27 -8.99
C ASP A 174 18.07 -20.31 -9.27
N THR A 175 19.23 -20.51 -8.62
CA THR A 175 20.46 -19.77 -8.96
C THR A 175 20.89 -20.02 -10.40
N LEU A 176 20.93 -21.28 -10.82
CA LEU A 176 21.28 -21.62 -12.19
C LEU A 176 20.28 -21.06 -13.21
N ARG A 177 18.99 -21.02 -12.89
CA ARG A 177 17.97 -20.41 -13.76
C ARG A 177 18.11 -18.90 -13.88
N ASP A 178 18.68 -18.23 -12.89
CA ASP A 178 18.95 -16.79 -12.97
C ASP A 178 20.24 -16.50 -13.76
N PHE A 179 21.26 -17.36 -13.61
CA PHE A 179 22.59 -17.15 -14.20
C PHE A 179 22.72 -17.71 -15.61
N ALA A 180 22.24 -18.93 -15.85
CA ALA A 180 22.50 -19.64 -17.10
C ALA A 180 21.95 -18.93 -18.35
N PRO A 181 20.75 -18.30 -18.32
CA PRO A 181 20.29 -17.50 -19.45
C PRO A 181 21.27 -16.39 -19.83
N ILE A 182 21.76 -15.61 -18.85
CA ILE A 182 22.71 -14.52 -19.07
C ILE A 182 24.01 -15.06 -19.68
N ILE A 183 24.57 -16.13 -19.11
CA ILE A 183 25.82 -16.74 -19.59
C ILE A 183 25.70 -17.24 -21.03
N ARG A 184 24.49 -17.63 -21.44
CA ARG A 184 24.21 -18.20 -22.76
C ARG A 184 23.65 -17.18 -23.76
N GLY A 185 23.68 -15.89 -23.41
CA GLY A 185 23.27 -14.79 -24.28
C GLY A 185 21.75 -14.61 -24.41
N LEU A 186 20.97 -15.26 -23.55
CA LEU A 186 19.54 -14.95 -23.40
C LEU A 186 19.38 -13.68 -22.54
N LYS A 187 18.21 -13.07 -22.65
CA LYS A 187 17.83 -12.00 -21.74
C LYS A 187 17.66 -12.56 -20.32
N PRO A 188 17.82 -11.71 -19.28
CA PRO A 188 17.74 -12.17 -17.91
C PRO A 188 16.38 -12.74 -17.53
N THR A 189 16.39 -13.64 -16.57
CA THR A 189 15.19 -14.31 -16.03
C THR A 189 14.27 -13.32 -15.33
N VAL A 190 12.99 -13.40 -15.67
CA VAL A 190 11.89 -12.73 -14.99
C VAL A 190 11.32 -13.69 -13.95
N ARG A 191 11.04 -13.19 -12.75
CA ARG A 191 10.39 -13.97 -11.69
C ARG A 191 9.09 -13.28 -11.28
N LEU A 192 8.03 -14.08 -11.18
CA LEU A 192 6.73 -13.67 -10.66
C LEU A 192 6.46 -14.47 -9.40
N TYR A 193 6.04 -13.82 -8.31
CA TYR A 193 5.59 -14.56 -7.12
C TYR A 193 4.11 -14.95 -7.29
N SER A 194 3.71 -16.09 -6.74
CA SER A 194 2.33 -16.58 -6.89
C SER A 194 1.32 -15.72 -6.16
N ASN A 195 1.69 -15.20 -4.99
CA ASN A 195 0.82 -14.37 -4.16
C ASN A 195 1.06 -12.87 -4.40
N ASP A 196 1.63 -12.52 -5.56
CA ASP A 196 1.90 -11.15 -6.03
C ASP A 196 0.73 -10.54 -6.82
N CYS A 197 -0.19 -11.38 -7.26
CA CYS A 197 -1.46 -10.98 -7.85
C CYS A 197 -2.40 -12.19 -7.84
N GLN A 198 -3.71 -11.96 -7.84
CA GLN A 198 -4.65 -12.98 -8.29
C GLN A 198 -4.56 -13.09 -9.83
N TRP A 199 -3.48 -13.70 -10.35
CA TRP A 199 -3.17 -13.73 -11.78
C TRP A 199 -4.31 -14.29 -12.65
N CYS A 200 -5.14 -15.17 -12.09
CA CYS A 200 -6.32 -15.70 -12.77
C CYS A 200 -7.46 -14.69 -12.99
N GLY A 201 -7.39 -13.51 -12.39
CA GLY A 201 -8.34 -12.41 -12.59
C GLY A 201 -8.03 -11.53 -13.80
N LEU A 202 -6.84 -11.67 -14.40
CA LEU A 202 -6.45 -10.94 -15.60
C LEU A 202 -7.17 -11.49 -16.84
N ASP A 203 -7.56 -10.60 -17.74
CA ASP A 203 -8.11 -10.94 -19.05
C ASP A 203 -7.05 -10.80 -20.15
N PRO A 204 -6.58 -11.91 -20.77
CA PRO A 204 -5.66 -11.87 -21.91
C PRO A 204 -6.16 -11.07 -23.11
N GLU A 205 -7.47 -10.87 -23.24
CA GLU A 205 -8.05 -10.07 -24.31
C GLU A 205 -8.13 -8.57 -23.97
N SER A 206 -7.99 -8.19 -22.69
CA SER A 206 -7.92 -6.80 -22.24
C SER A 206 -6.58 -6.14 -22.63
N ALA A 207 -6.64 -5.02 -23.34
CA ALA A 207 -5.45 -4.25 -23.70
C ALA A 207 -4.77 -3.61 -22.48
N GLU A 208 -5.57 -3.22 -21.49
CA GLU A 208 -5.09 -2.62 -20.24
C GLU A 208 -4.33 -3.65 -19.40
N ASP A 209 -4.90 -4.85 -19.22
CA ASP A 209 -4.28 -5.94 -18.47
C ASP A 209 -2.98 -6.39 -19.14
N ARG A 210 -2.96 -6.50 -20.47
CA ARG A 210 -1.73 -6.84 -21.22
C ARG A 210 -0.64 -5.78 -21.03
N ALA A 211 -0.99 -4.50 -21.12
CA ALA A 211 -0.02 -3.42 -20.93
C ALA A 211 0.53 -3.40 -19.50
N TRP A 212 -0.32 -3.63 -18.50
CA TRP A 212 0.08 -3.76 -17.11
C TRP A 212 0.99 -4.98 -16.90
N PHE A 213 0.61 -6.15 -17.42
CA PHE A 213 1.40 -7.38 -17.27
C PHE A 213 2.76 -7.27 -17.97
N GLU A 214 2.81 -6.65 -19.15
CA GLU A 214 4.08 -6.37 -19.84
C GLU A 214 4.98 -5.44 -19.01
N LYS A 215 4.41 -4.40 -18.36
CA LYS A 215 5.15 -3.53 -17.43
C LYS A 215 5.72 -4.32 -16.26
N VAL A 216 4.93 -5.23 -15.68
CA VAL A 216 5.38 -6.15 -14.61
C VAL A 216 6.54 -7.03 -15.07
N LEU A 217 6.50 -7.60 -16.27
CA LEU A 217 7.60 -8.42 -16.79
C LEU A 217 8.88 -7.62 -17.05
N MET A 218 8.76 -6.38 -17.53
CA MET A 218 9.91 -5.58 -17.97
C MET A 218 10.63 -4.85 -16.84
N SER A 219 9.87 -4.43 -15.84
CA SER A 219 10.34 -3.56 -14.74
C SER A 219 10.31 -4.28 -13.37
N GLY A 220 9.87 -5.53 -13.33
CA GLY A 220 9.41 -6.18 -12.11
C GLY A 220 8.08 -5.59 -11.65
N MET A 221 7.43 -6.22 -10.67
CA MET A 221 6.34 -5.54 -9.98
C MET A 221 6.90 -4.29 -9.28
N SER A 222 6.41 -3.11 -9.71
CA SER A 222 6.35 -2.00 -8.79
C SER A 222 5.41 -2.43 -7.65
N ASN A 223 5.77 -2.10 -6.40
CA ASN A 223 4.91 -2.38 -5.26
C ASN A 223 3.51 -1.75 -5.43
N TRP A 224 3.36 -0.79 -6.36
CA TRP A 224 2.10 -0.15 -6.72
C TRP A 224 2.09 0.42 -8.15
N ASP A 225 0.90 0.68 -8.67
CA ASP A 225 0.62 1.51 -9.85
C ASP A 225 -0.21 2.73 -9.42
N ILE A 226 -0.02 3.88 -10.08
CA ILE A 226 -0.68 5.13 -9.70
C ILE A 226 -1.53 5.62 -10.87
N SER A 227 -2.85 5.73 -10.64
CA SER A 227 -3.75 6.43 -11.56
C SER A 227 -4.25 7.73 -10.95
N THR A 228 -4.32 8.77 -11.76
CA THR A 228 -4.74 10.10 -11.34
C THR A 228 -6.18 10.37 -11.77
N LEU A 229 -7.00 10.85 -10.85
CA LEU A 229 -8.31 11.46 -11.14
C LEU A 229 -8.28 12.89 -10.62
N PHE A 230 -8.93 13.83 -11.30
CA PHE A 230 -8.97 15.21 -10.79
C PHE A 230 -10.28 15.90 -11.14
N ASP A 231 -10.67 16.82 -10.25
CA ASP A 231 -11.81 17.73 -10.44
C ASP A 231 -11.30 19.12 -10.86
N PRO A 232 -12.16 19.98 -11.44
CA PRO A 232 -11.83 21.39 -11.64
C PRO A 232 -11.49 22.10 -10.32
N GLU A 233 -10.54 23.03 -10.39
CA GLU A 233 -10.12 23.89 -9.27
C GLU A 233 -9.81 23.14 -7.97
N PRO A 234 -8.89 22.16 -7.98
CA PRO A 234 -8.68 21.32 -6.82
C PRO A 234 -7.93 22.09 -5.71
N TRP A 235 -8.47 22.04 -4.50
CA TRP A 235 -7.87 22.66 -3.31
C TRP A 235 -7.05 21.66 -2.48
N VAL A 236 -7.26 20.36 -2.70
CA VAL A 236 -6.60 19.26 -2.01
C VAL A 236 -6.16 18.18 -2.99
N ALA A 237 -5.01 17.57 -2.73
CA ALA A 237 -4.57 16.33 -3.32
C ALA A 237 -4.67 15.20 -2.29
N ARG A 238 -5.14 14.02 -2.70
CA ARG A 238 -5.35 12.86 -1.83
C ARG A 238 -4.58 11.67 -2.36
N ILE A 239 -3.88 10.97 -1.46
CA ILE A 239 -3.28 9.68 -1.74
C ILE A 239 -4.26 8.61 -1.24
N ILE A 240 -4.84 7.86 -2.16
CA ILE A 240 -5.82 6.82 -1.89
C ILE A 240 -5.14 5.48 -2.12
N ILE A 241 -4.97 4.69 -1.06
CA ILE A 241 -4.37 3.37 -1.15
C ILE A 241 -5.44 2.34 -1.51
N ASP A 242 -5.33 1.72 -2.67
CA ASP A 242 -6.18 0.61 -3.11
C ASP A 242 -5.38 -0.71 -3.00
N GLY A 243 -5.53 -1.39 -1.86
CA GLY A 243 -4.76 -2.58 -1.50
C GLY A 243 -3.85 -2.36 -0.28
N PHE A 244 -2.92 -3.26 -0.03
CA PHE A 244 -2.04 -3.21 1.14
C PHE A 244 -0.89 -2.25 1.00
N TRP A 245 -0.65 -1.53 2.08
CA TRP A 245 0.44 -0.58 2.19
C TRP A 245 1.45 -1.04 3.22
N SER A 246 2.74 -1.03 2.86
CA SER A 246 3.83 -1.53 3.71
C SER A 246 4.08 -0.66 4.95
N LYS A 247 3.70 0.62 4.90
CA LYS A 247 3.92 1.63 5.94
C LYS A 247 5.39 1.91 6.27
N LYS A 248 6.32 1.38 5.48
CA LYS A 248 7.77 1.53 5.70
C LYS A 248 8.24 2.91 5.20
N PRO A 249 9.18 3.57 5.89
CA PRO A 249 9.71 4.86 5.46
C PRO A 249 10.22 4.87 4.02
N GLU A 250 10.91 3.81 3.59
CA GLU A 250 11.52 3.72 2.26
C GLU A 250 10.47 3.73 1.15
N ASP A 251 9.34 3.05 1.37
CA ASP A 251 8.24 3.00 0.42
C ASP A 251 7.44 4.31 0.44
N SER A 252 7.23 4.92 1.61
CA SER A 252 6.64 6.25 1.73
C SER A 252 7.43 7.32 0.97
N VAL A 253 8.78 7.31 1.06
CA VAL A 253 9.64 8.23 0.30
C VAL A 253 9.47 8.02 -1.21
N LYS A 254 9.53 6.76 -1.66
CA LYS A 254 9.39 6.42 -3.09
C LYS A 254 8.04 6.88 -3.63
N LEU A 255 6.95 6.54 -2.95
CA LEU A 255 5.60 6.90 -3.38
C LEU A 255 5.40 8.42 -3.43
N LEU A 256 5.80 9.16 -2.39
CA LEU A 256 5.66 10.62 -2.38
C LEU A 256 6.44 11.28 -3.52
N ASN A 257 7.65 10.80 -3.77
CA ASN A 257 8.49 11.26 -4.88
C ASN A 257 7.86 10.92 -6.24
N GLU A 258 7.34 9.71 -6.43
CA GLU A 258 6.68 9.31 -7.68
C GLU A 258 5.41 10.14 -7.93
N ILE A 259 4.63 10.43 -6.90
CA ILE A 259 3.50 11.36 -6.98
C ILE A 259 3.95 12.76 -7.37
N CYS A 260 5.08 13.25 -6.85
CA CYS A 260 5.61 14.55 -7.27
C CYS A 260 6.04 14.55 -8.75
N ASP A 261 6.57 13.44 -9.26
CA ASP A 261 6.91 13.31 -10.68
C ASP A 261 5.66 13.25 -11.55
N ILE A 262 4.66 12.45 -11.18
CA ILE A 262 3.39 12.38 -11.91
C ILE A 262 2.73 13.75 -11.93
N TRP A 263 2.57 14.37 -10.75
CA TRP A 263 1.94 15.68 -10.64
C TRP A 263 2.71 16.75 -11.42
N GLY A 264 4.05 16.77 -11.32
CA GLY A 264 4.88 17.77 -12.01
C GLY A 264 4.99 17.60 -13.53
N ASN A 265 4.72 16.41 -14.07
CA ASN A 265 4.89 16.09 -15.49
C ASN A 265 3.57 15.90 -16.25
N ASP A 266 2.45 15.70 -15.56
CA ASP A 266 1.14 15.53 -16.18
C ASP A 266 0.64 16.87 -16.74
N GLU A 267 0.35 16.92 -18.05
CA GLU A 267 -0.04 18.15 -18.75
C GLU A 267 -1.32 18.79 -18.20
N GLU A 268 -2.22 18.00 -17.60
CA GLU A 268 -3.50 18.48 -17.09
C GLU A 268 -3.37 19.08 -15.67
N ILE A 269 -2.45 18.56 -14.85
CA ILE A 269 -2.32 18.95 -13.43
C ILE A 269 -1.00 19.62 -13.04
N LYS A 270 0.03 19.65 -13.90
CA LYS A 270 1.36 20.21 -13.57
C LYS A 270 1.39 21.68 -13.16
N ASN A 271 0.41 22.46 -13.63
CA ASN A 271 0.29 23.88 -13.29
C ASN A 271 -0.64 24.12 -12.10
N ILE A 272 -1.19 23.07 -11.50
CA ILE A 272 -2.14 23.15 -10.41
C ILE A 272 -1.41 22.95 -9.09
N ARG A 273 -1.57 23.93 -8.19
CA ARG A 273 -1.08 23.85 -6.82
C ARG A 273 -2.26 23.68 -5.87
N ALA A 274 -2.25 22.62 -5.07
CA ALA A 274 -3.26 22.39 -4.04
C ALA A 274 -2.77 22.86 -2.67
N HIS A 275 -3.68 23.26 -1.77
CA HIS A 275 -3.29 23.68 -0.42
C HIS A 275 -2.75 22.51 0.43
N PHE A 276 -3.31 21.32 0.24
CA PHE A 276 -2.93 20.14 1.00
C PHE A 276 -2.63 18.95 0.09
N LEU A 277 -1.60 18.17 0.42
CA LEU A 277 -1.50 16.76 0.05
C LEU A 277 -1.83 15.93 1.31
N MET A 278 -2.72 14.96 1.22
CA MET A 278 -3.12 14.15 2.38
C MET A 278 -3.05 12.65 2.13
N THR A 279 -2.69 11.90 3.17
CA THR A 279 -2.60 10.43 3.18
C THR A 279 -3.67 9.78 4.06
N CYS A 280 -3.80 8.46 4.03
CA CYS A 280 -4.59 7.71 5.01
C CYS A 280 -4.00 7.71 6.44
N GLY A 281 -4.82 7.29 7.42
CA GLY A 281 -4.32 6.98 8.75
C GLY A 281 -3.36 5.79 8.71
N GLY A 282 -2.28 5.83 9.50
CA GLY A 282 -1.26 4.77 9.52
C GLY A 282 -0.52 4.60 8.18
N PHE A 283 -0.35 5.68 7.41
CA PHE A 283 0.45 5.67 6.18
C PHE A 283 1.95 5.44 6.46
N LEU A 284 2.44 5.85 7.63
CA LEU A 284 3.79 5.56 8.10
C LEU A 284 3.70 4.81 9.44
N GLU A 285 4.52 3.78 9.61
CA GLU A 285 4.67 3.08 10.89
C GLU A 285 6.02 3.40 11.53
N PHE A 286 6.05 3.54 12.86
CA PHE A 286 7.28 3.69 13.64
C PHE A 286 7.34 2.71 14.80
N GLU A 287 8.53 2.32 15.21
CA GLU A 287 8.70 1.40 16.34
C GLU A 287 8.30 2.03 17.67
N TRP A 288 7.54 1.28 18.48
CA TRP A 288 7.21 1.69 19.83
C TRP A 288 8.49 1.92 20.67
N PRO A 289 8.67 3.09 21.32
CA PRO A 289 9.91 3.36 22.07
C PRO A 289 10.04 2.40 23.26
N HIS A 290 11.13 1.64 23.33
CA HIS A 290 11.33 0.60 24.36
C HIS A 290 11.25 1.12 25.80
N GLN A 291 11.60 2.39 26.03
CA GLN A 291 11.53 3.04 27.34
C GLN A 291 10.09 3.38 27.78
N VAL A 292 9.12 3.33 26.86
CA VAL A 292 7.72 3.68 27.15
C VAL A 292 6.93 2.43 27.54
N THR A 293 6.86 2.17 28.84
CA THR A 293 6.10 1.05 29.41
C THR A 293 4.67 1.45 29.76
N ARG A 294 3.78 0.46 29.98
CA ARG A 294 2.41 0.71 30.49
C ARG A 294 2.42 1.52 31.80
N ASP A 295 3.36 1.24 32.69
CA ASP A 295 3.50 1.96 33.96
C ASP A 295 3.90 3.42 33.73
N LEU A 296 4.79 3.69 32.77
CA LEU A 296 5.17 5.05 32.43
C LEU A 296 4.00 5.81 31.79
N ILE A 297 3.22 5.16 30.92
CA ILE A 297 2.02 5.75 30.31
C ILE A 297 0.98 6.11 31.37
N GLY A 298 0.74 5.18 32.31
CA GLY A 298 -0.31 5.29 33.31
C GLY A 298 -1.70 5.22 32.67
N ASN A 299 -2.39 6.36 32.61
CA ASN A 299 -3.76 6.42 32.07
C ASN A 299 -3.75 6.69 30.56
N PHE A 300 -4.17 5.73 29.75
CA PHE A 300 -4.28 5.89 28.28
C PHE A 300 -5.17 7.06 27.83
N TRP A 301 -6.14 7.50 28.65
CA TRP A 301 -6.98 8.66 28.36
C TRP A 301 -6.33 10.01 28.67
N ASN A 302 -5.38 10.00 29.61
CA ASN A 302 -4.62 11.16 30.04
C ASN A 302 -3.19 10.70 30.38
N PRO A 303 -2.39 10.37 29.35
CA PRO A 303 -1.12 9.70 29.55
C PRO A 303 -0.10 10.63 30.21
N ASN A 304 0.90 10.03 30.84
CA ASN A 304 2.03 10.78 31.37
C ASN A 304 2.68 11.63 30.25
N PRO A 305 2.87 12.94 30.46
CA PRO A 305 3.47 13.82 29.43
C PRO A 305 4.85 13.37 28.96
N LYS A 306 5.65 12.73 29.82
CA LYS A 306 6.96 12.19 29.43
C LYS A 306 6.83 10.98 28.49
N ALA A 307 5.84 10.12 28.72
CA ALA A 307 5.54 9.00 27.83
C ALA A 307 5.11 9.53 26.46
N LEU A 308 4.17 10.48 26.44
CA LEU A 308 3.67 11.08 25.20
C LEU A 308 4.78 11.80 24.42
N SER A 309 5.63 12.56 25.10
CA SER A 309 6.78 13.24 24.48
C SER A 309 7.78 12.25 23.87
N ALA A 310 8.07 11.13 24.54
CA ALA A 310 8.94 10.09 23.99
C ALA A 310 8.33 9.41 22.75
N ILE A 311 7.02 9.16 22.76
CA ILE A 311 6.28 8.62 21.61
C ILE A 311 6.33 9.59 20.43
N LEU A 312 6.02 10.88 20.65
CA LEU A 312 6.06 11.91 19.61
C LEU A 312 7.48 12.06 19.03
N GLY A 313 8.52 12.00 19.87
CA GLY A 313 9.91 12.03 19.40
C GLY A 313 10.27 10.86 18.50
N ALA A 314 9.79 9.64 18.80
CA ALA A 314 10.01 8.49 17.92
C ALA A 314 9.25 8.59 16.60
N ALA A 315 8.00 9.08 16.64
CA ALA A 315 7.21 9.36 15.45
C ALA A 315 7.88 10.42 14.55
N GLU A 316 8.44 11.48 15.15
CA GLU A 316 9.19 12.51 14.45
C GLU A 316 10.45 11.96 13.79
N VAL A 317 11.23 11.11 14.47
CA VAL A 317 12.40 10.45 13.89
C VAL A 317 12.02 9.61 12.67
N ALA A 318 10.93 8.83 12.76
CA ALA A 318 10.45 8.07 11.62
C ALA A 318 9.99 8.97 10.47
N LEU A 319 9.27 10.04 10.77
CA LEU A 319 8.79 10.99 9.77
C LEU A 319 9.94 11.74 9.09
N GLN A 320 11.01 12.08 9.81
CA GLN A 320 12.21 12.71 9.24
C GLN A 320 12.95 11.81 8.23
N LYS A 321 12.81 10.47 8.33
CA LYS A 321 13.30 9.55 7.29
C LYS A 321 12.51 9.67 5.99
N VAL A 322 11.24 10.07 6.08
CA VAL A 322 10.35 10.28 4.93
C VAL A 322 10.50 11.68 4.35
N LEU A 323 10.51 12.69 5.22
CA LEU A 323 10.58 14.10 4.85
C LEU A 323 12.02 14.58 4.67
N THR A 324 12.73 13.92 3.76
CA THR A 324 14.08 14.36 3.38
C THR A 324 14.04 15.78 2.81
N LYS A 325 15.17 16.50 2.83
CA LYS A 325 15.27 17.84 2.23
C LYS A 325 14.82 17.84 0.75
N GLU A 326 15.13 16.76 0.02
CA GLU A 326 14.73 16.64 -1.37
C GLU A 326 13.22 16.40 -1.50
N THR A 327 12.65 15.51 -0.70
CA THR A 327 11.19 15.25 -0.69
C THR A 327 10.40 16.51 -0.34
N LEU A 328 10.80 17.24 0.72
CA LEU A 328 10.17 18.52 1.08
C LEU A 328 10.27 19.55 -0.04
N LYS A 329 11.45 19.70 -0.66
CA LYS A 329 11.65 20.64 -1.77
C LYS A 329 10.75 20.32 -2.96
N ARG A 330 10.53 19.05 -3.26
CA ARG A 330 9.64 18.61 -4.35
C ARG A 330 8.17 18.87 -4.01
N LEU A 331 7.74 18.50 -2.80
CA LEU A 331 6.39 18.78 -2.30
C LEU A 331 6.08 20.29 -2.26
N ALA A 332 7.05 21.11 -1.84
CA ALA A 332 6.91 22.56 -1.75
C ALA A 332 6.59 23.24 -3.09
N ARG A 333 6.85 22.58 -4.23
CA ARG A 333 6.47 23.09 -5.55
C ARG A 333 5.00 22.86 -5.89
N LEU A 334 4.40 21.83 -5.30
CA LEU A 334 3.07 21.32 -5.69
C LEU A 334 2.00 21.58 -4.62
N THR A 335 2.39 21.67 -3.36
CA THR A 335 1.44 21.89 -2.26
C THR A 335 2.01 22.73 -1.12
N ASP A 336 1.13 23.41 -0.37
CA ASP A 336 1.51 24.25 0.78
C ASP A 336 1.74 23.38 2.04
N TYR A 337 0.92 22.35 2.23
CA TYR A 337 0.98 21.51 3.42
C TYR A 337 0.85 20.02 3.08
N LEU A 338 1.52 19.17 3.85
CA LEU A 338 1.31 17.73 3.86
C LEU A 338 0.61 17.33 5.17
N THR A 339 -0.47 16.55 5.09
CA THR A 339 -1.01 15.84 6.26
C THR A 339 -0.78 14.33 6.14
N ILE A 340 -0.05 13.77 7.10
CA ILE A 340 0.42 12.37 7.04
C ILE A 340 0.03 11.58 8.29
N GLY A 341 -0.64 10.44 8.09
CA GLY A 341 -0.98 9.53 9.18
C GLY A 341 0.23 8.71 9.61
N VAL A 342 0.53 8.71 10.92
CA VAL A 342 1.71 8.06 11.49
C VAL A 342 1.29 7.23 12.71
N ASP A 343 1.46 5.92 12.65
CA ASP A 343 1.07 4.99 13.70
C ASP A 343 2.28 4.32 14.33
N SER A 344 2.16 3.93 15.59
CA SER A 344 3.17 3.04 16.19
C SER A 344 2.92 1.59 15.83
N SER A 345 4.01 0.82 15.65
CA SER A 345 3.96 -0.64 15.60
C SER A 345 3.45 -1.21 16.92
N LYS A 346 2.81 -2.38 16.84
CA LYS A 346 2.33 -3.12 18.02
C LYS A 346 3.39 -4.15 18.43
N THR A 347 3.78 -4.16 19.71
CA THR A 347 4.93 -4.92 20.24
C THR A 347 4.85 -6.46 20.16
N LEU A 348 3.68 -7.07 19.88
CA LEU A 348 3.54 -8.53 19.80
C LEU A 348 3.10 -8.98 18.40
N VAL A 349 4.05 -9.48 17.61
CA VAL A 349 3.79 -10.32 16.44
C VAL A 349 3.69 -11.77 16.93
N SER A 350 2.51 -12.15 17.42
CA SER A 350 2.19 -13.52 17.84
C SER A 350 0.92 -13.94 17.11
N THR A 351 1.08 -14.50 15.91
CA THR A 351 0.26 -15.52 15.19
C THR A 351 -1.28 -15.57 15.32
N THR A 352 -1.97 -14.59 15.89
CA THR A 352 -3.43 -14.49 15.85
C THR A 352 -3.85 -13.03 15.78
N GLN A 353 -4.62 -12.68 14.75
CA GLN A 353 -5.15 -11.35 14.49
C GLN A 353 -6.02 -10.83 15.66
N ASN A 354 -5.98 -9.50 15.86
CA ASN A 354 -6.77 -8.68 16.82
C ASN A 354 -6.25 -8.51 18.26
N TYR A 355 -5.07 -7.88 18.43
CA TYR A 355 -4.72 -7.24 19.71
C TYR A 355 -5.03 -5.74 19.66
N ILE A 356 -6.20 -5.38 20.17
CA ILE A 356 -6.65 -3.99 20.32
C ILE A 356 -6.24 -3.42 21.71
N HIS A 357 -5.73 -4.28 22.60
CA HIS A 357 -5.35 -3.94 23.97
C HIS A 357 -3.88 -3.52 24.15
N ASP A 358 -3.00 -3.78 23.18
CA ASP A 358 -1.59 -3.39 23.28
C ASP A 358 -1.43 -1.87 23.22
N PRO A 359 -0.43 -1.31 23.94
CA PRO A 359 -0.10 0.11 23.83
C PRO A 359 0.17 0.48 22.37
N HIS A 360 -0.57 1.45 21.86
CA HIS A 360 -0.39 1.99 20.52
C HIS A 360 -0.81 3.45 20.50
N VAL A 361 -0.37 4.18 19.47
CA VAL A 361 -0.82 5.52 19.15
C VAL A 361 -1.18 5.62 17.66
N GLU A 362 -2.15 6.46 17.35
CA GLU A 362 -2.50 6.84 15.97
C GLU A 362 -2.37 8.37 15.89
N LEU A 363 -1.37 8.85 15.15
CA LEU A 363 -1.03 10.27 15.02
C LEU A 363 -1.32 10.77 13.61
N VAL A 364 -1.49 12.09 13.49
CA VAL A 364 -1.45 12.79 12.21
C VAL A 364 -0.51 13.98 12.35
N ALA A 365 0.45 14.06 11.44
CA ALA A 365 1.34 15.20 11.31
C ALA A 365 0.81 16.18 10.27
N LEU A 366 0.81 17.47 10.58
CA LEU A 366 0.70 18.58 9.64
C LEU A 366 2.09 19.16 9.42
N VAL A 367 2.50 19.23 8.15
CA VAL A 367 3.83 19.68 7.74
C VAL A 367 3.66 20.86 6.80
N ASP A 368 4.28 22.00 7.13
CA ASP A 368 4.52 23.07 6.16
C ASP A 368 5.62 22.63 5.21
N THR A 369 5.31 22.50 3.93
CA THR A 369 6.27 21.96 2.95
C THR A 369 7.40 22.92 2.62
N GLN A 370 7.18 24.23 2.78
CA GLN A 370 8.19 25.25 2.51
C GLN A 370 9.21 25.35 3.63
N THR A 371 8.74 25.33 4.88
CA THR A 371 9.60 25.52 6.06
C THR A 371 10.05 24.20 6.69
N GLY A 372 9.35 23.10 6.42
CA GLY A 372 9.52 21.82 7.10
C GLY A 372 8.97 21.82 8.54
N GLN A 373 8.25 22.86 8.95
CA GLN A 373 7.70 22.95 10.29
C GLN A 373 6.62 21.89 10.50
N LEU A 374 6.71 21.20 11.64
CA LEU A 374 5.89 20.05 11.97
C LEU A 374 4.96 20.34 13.15
N TYR A 375 3.72 19.89 13.04
CA TYR A 375 2.72 19.94 14.10
C TYR A 375 2.03 18.59 14.22
N TRP A 376 1.68 18.19 15.44
CA TRP A 376 1.08 16.89 15.71
C TRP A 376 -0.34 17.02 16.25
N THR A 377 -1.19 16.12 15.80
CA THR A 377 -2.41 15.72 16.50
C THR A 377 -2.46 14.20 16.60
N GLY A 378 -3.43 13.66 17.32
CA GLY A 378 -3.62 12.22 17.41
C GLY A 378 -5.05 11.86 17.74
N LYS A 379 -5.37 10.59 17.51
CA LYS A 379 -6.73 10.08 17.68
C LYS A 379 -7.23 10.35 19.09
N SER A 380 -8.30 11.13 19.16
CA SER A 380 -8.93 11.51 20.41
C SER A 380 -10.10 10.59 20.76
N TYR A 381 -10.77 9.97 19.78
CA TYR A 381 -11.96 9.14 20.00
C TYR A 381 -11.69 7.65 19.73
N PRO A 382 -11.32 6.84 20.76
CA PRO A 382 -11.12 5.41 20.59
C PRO A 382 -12.41 4.64 20.31
N THR A 383 -12.29 3.52 19.60
CA THR A 383 -13.32 2.48 19.60
C THR A 383 -13.39 1.79 20.97
N ASN A 384 -14.43 0.99 21.22
CA ASN A 384 -14.57 0.28 22.50
C ASN A 384 -13.38 -0.65 22.80
N ALA A 385 -12.88 -1.35 21.78
CA ALA A 385 -11.78 -2.27 21.96
C ALA A 385 -10.43 -1.55 22.16
N GLN A 386 -10.29 -0.29 21.71
CA GLN A 386 -9.04 0.50 21.81
C GLN A 386 -8.84 1.20 23.14
N GLN A 387 -9.88 1.32 23.97
CA GLN A 387 -9.84 2.19 25.15
C GLN A 387 -8.74 1.84 26.16
N SER A 388 -8.28 0.58 26.17
CA SER A 388 -7.26 0.08 27.11
C SER A 388 -5.83 0.07 26.56
N GLY A 389 -5.63 0.49 25.30
CA GLY A 389 -4.35 0.42 24.61
C GLY A 389 -3.99 1.68 23.81
N LEU A 390 -4.98 2.47 23.38
CA LEU A 390 -4.71 3.70 22.63
C LEU A 390 -4.21 4.81 23.57
N VAL A 391 -2.95 5.18 23.46
CA VAL A 391 -2.39 6.38 24.10
C VAL A 391 -2.93 7.60 23.35
N ARG A 392 -3.82 8.36 24.01
CA ARG A 392 -4.46 9.52 23.39
C ARG A 392 -3.57 10.75 23.48
N VAL A 393 -3.71 11.66 22.52
CA VAL A 393 -3.35 13.07 22.71
C VAL A 393 -4.50 13.73 23.48
N PRO A 394 -4.31 14.09 24.77
CA PRO A 394 -5.43 14.51 25.62
C PRO A 394 -5.93 15.92 25.29
N ASP A 395 -5.04 16.77 24.78
CA ASP A 395 -5.39 18.12 24.37
C ASP A 395 -6.13 18.11 23.04
N LEU A 396 -7.41 18.48 23.06
CA LEU A 396 -8.26 18.51 21.86
C LEU A 396 -7.93 19.71 20.97
N GLU A 397 -7.27 20.74 21.49
CA GLU A 397 -6.85 21.91 20.72
C GLU A 397 -5.85 21.56 19.62
N THR A 398 -5.10 20.46 19.77
CA THR A 398 -4.14 19.99 18.75
C THR A 398 -4.80 19.62 17.43
N HIS A 399 -6.12 19.42 17.39
CA HIS A 399 -6.84 19.15 16.15
C HIS A 399 -7.06 20.40 15.31
N PHE A 400 -6.84 21.60 15.87
CA PHE A 400 -7.15 22.87 15.21
C PHE A 400 -5.87 23.65 14.91
N PHE A 401 -5.70 24.04 13.65
CA PHE A 401 -4.55 24.85 13.22
C PHE A 401 -5.03 26.14 12.57
N SER A 402 -4.44 27.26 12.94
CA SER A 402 -4.68 28.56 12.30
C SER A 402 -3.62 28.79 11.25
N LEU A 403 -3.96 28.58 9.98
CA LEU A 403 -3.03 28.70 8.86
C LEU A 403 -3.21 30.03 8.12
N PRO A 404 -2.11 30.70 7.72
CA PRO A 404 -2.18 31.92 6.90
C PRO A 404 -3.02 31.67 5.65
N ASN A 405 -3.91 32.62 5.32
CA ASN A 405 -4.79 32.62 4.14
C ASN A 405 -5.85 31.51 4.05
N LEU A 406 -5.74 30.44 4.83
CA LEU A 406 -6.72 29.33 4.87
C LEU A 406 -7.66 29.41 6.08
N GLY A 407 -7.26 30.13 7.12
CA GLY A 407 -8.03 30.29 8.35
C GLY A 407 -7.86 29.10 9.29
N ASN A 408 -8.89 28.81 10.07
CA ASN A 408 -8.86 27.69 11.01
C ASN A 408 -9.18 26.39 10.28
N ILE A 409 -8.30 25.41 10.39
CA ILE A 409 -8.50 24.07 9.85
C ILE A 409 -8.65 23.07 11.00
N MET A 410 -9.36 21.97 10.74
CA MET A 410 -9.49 20.85 11.67
C MET A 410 -8.94 19.58 11.05
N VAL A 411 -7.96 18.93 11.70
CA VAL A 411 -7.39 17.66 11.27
C VAL A 411 -7.86 16.56 12.20
N LEU A 412 -8.41 15.49 11.64
CA LEU A 412 -9.04 14.38 12.35
C LEU A 412 -8.29 13.08 12.06
N GLY A 413 -7.97 12.32 13.10
CA GLY A 413 -7.59 10.92 12.97
C GLY A 413 -8.79 10.06 12.58
N CYS A 414 -8.54 8.77 12.35
CA CYS A 414 -9.48 7.85 11.72
C CYS A 414 -10.91 7.90 12.28
N HIS A 415 -11.07 7.58 13.57
CA HIS A 415 -12.39 7.51 14.21
C HIS A 415 -12.89 8.83 14.80
N ASP A 416 -12.10 9.91 14.75
CA ASP A 416 -12.48 11.18 15.39
C ASP A 416 -13.72 11.79 14.76
N LEU A 417 -13.93 11.60 13.45
CA LEU A 417 -15.16 12.03 12.77
C LEU A 417 -16.42 11.42 13.40
N THR A 418 -16.34 10.23 14.02
CA THR A 418 -17.46 9.58 14.72
C THR A 418 -17.97 10.39 15.91
N ILE A 419 -17.20 11.37 16.41
CA ILE A 419 -17.67 12.34 17.40
C ILE A 419 -18.94 13.05 16.90
N PHE A 420 -19.05 13.29 15.59
CA PHE A 420 -20.20 13.89 14.93
C PHE A 420 -21.25 12.85 14.51
N ASN A 421 -21.28 11.66 15.10
CA ASN A 421 -22.34 10.69 14.80
C ASN A 421 -23.27 10.50 16.01
N ASN A 422 -24.55 10.81 15.86
CA ASN A 422 -25.53 10.67 16.96
C ASN A 422 -26.06 9.23 17.13
N ARG A 423 -25.90 8.33 16.15
CA ARG A 423 -26.54 6.99 16.13
C ARG A 423 -26.29 6.14 17.38
N ASN A 424 -25.12 6.31 17.99
CA ASN A 424 -24.70 5.49 19.14
C ASN A 424 -24.70 6.27 20.46
N MET A 425 -25.31 7.46 20.52
CA MET A 425 -25.25 8.31 21.72
C MET A 425 -25.81 7.61 22.96
N ASP A 426 -26.95 6.93 22.86
CA ASP A 426 -27.60 6.32 24.02
C ASP A 426 -26.72 5.22 24.66
N HIS A 427 -26.03 4.45 23.83
CA HIS A 427 -25.12 3.37 24.23
C HIS A 427 -23.67 3.82 24.48
N THR A 428 -23.37 5.12 24.37
CA THR A 428 -22.02 5.65 24.63
C THR A 428 -21.83 5.87 26.14
N GLY A 429 -20.74 5.34 26.70
CA GLY A 429 -20.37 5.57 28.10
C GLY A 429 -20.11 7.05 28.42
N SER A 430 -20.21 7.42 29.70
CA SER A 430 -20.12 8.83 30.18
C SER A 430 -18.84 9.54 29.70
N THR A 431 -17.68 8.92 29.84
CA THR A 431 -16.39 9.50 29.41
C THR A 431 -16.37 9.86 27.92
N ARG A 432 -16.85 8.97 27.06
CA ARG A 432 -16.93 9.20 25.61
C ARG A 432 -18.00 10.25 25.28
N LYS A 433 -19.13 10.29 25.99
CA LYS A 433 -20.15 11.36 25.86
C LYS A 433 -19.55 12.73 26.17
N THR A 434 -18.83 12.85 27.29
CA THR A 434 -18.17 14.10 27.69
C THR A 434 -17.18 14.53 26.62
N LEU A 435 -16.33 13.62 26.14
CA LEU A 435 -15.38 13.90 25.06
C LEU A 435 -16.10 14.40 23.79
N LYS A 436 -17.18 13.74 23.35
CA LYS A 436 -17.94 14.18 22.17
C LYS A 436 -18.49 15.59 22.34
N ASN A 437 -19.08 15.88 23.49
CA ASN A 437 -19.66 17.18 23.77
C ASN A 437 -18.58 18.28 23.81
N SER A 438 -17.48 18.03 24.53
CA SER A 438 -16.35 18.97 24.61
C SER A 438 -15.73 19.25 23.25
N PHE A 439 -15.50 18.22 22.44
CA PHE A 439 -14.93 18.38 21.11
C PHE A 439 -15.89 19.15 20.18
N ARG A 440 -17.20 18.83 20.19
CA ARG A 440 -18.21 19.58 19.39
C ARG A 440 -18.32 21.04 19.81
N MET A 441 -18.28 21.34 21.11
CA MET A 441 -18.24 22.72 21.60
C MET A 441 -16.98 23.45 21.12
N LEU A 442 -15.83 22.79 21.19
CA LEU A 442 -14.57 23.34 20.72
C LEU A 442 -14.60 23.60 19.20
N SER A 443 -15.10 22.66 18.39
CA SER A 443 -15.26 22.84 16.95
C SER A 443 -16.16 24.05 16.62
N LYS A 444 -17.26 24.24 17.35
CA LYS A 444 -18.15 25.40 17.18
C LYS A 444 -17.46 26.71 17.56
N ALA A 445 -16.60 26.70 18.57
CA ALA A 445 -15.83 27.88 18.99
C ALA A 445 -14.71 28.23 17.99
N LYS A 446 -13.98 27.22 17.49
CA LYS A 446 -12.86 27.38 16.56
C LYS A 446 -13.32 27.71 15.14
N LYS A 447 -14.56 27.36 14.77
CA LYS A 447 -15.18 27.66 13.47
C LYS A 447 -14.26 27.29 12.29
N PRO A 448 -13.86 26.02 12.16
CA PRO A 448 -12.99 25.60 11.08
C PRO A 448 -13.66 25.84 9.71
N SER A 449 -12.89 26.27 8.73
CA SER A 449 -13.28 26.41 7.32
C SER A 449 -13.01 25.13 6.53
N ILE A 450 -12.03 24.33 6.96
CA ILE A 450 -11.56 23.11 6.30
C ILE A 450 -11.50 21.96 7.31
N ILE A 451 -11.91 20.76 6.90
CA ILE A 451 -11.73 19.53 7.67
C ILE A 451 -10.98 18.48 6.86
N LEU A 452 -9.90 17.93 7.42
CA LEU A 452 -9.11 16.85 6.83
C LEU A 452 -9.23 15.60 7.70
N GLN A 453 -9.77 14.51 7.16
CA GLN A 453 -9.90 13.24 7.87
C GLN A 453 -8.91 12.20 7.34
N HIS A 454 -8.28 11.47 8.26
CA HIS A 454 -7.32 10.40 7.97
C HIS A 454 -7.83 9.02 8.42
N PRO A 455 -8.86 8.45 7.76
CA PRO A 455 -9.28 7.08 8.02
C PRO A 455 -8.18 6.07 7.63
N HIS A 456 -8.04 4.99 8.41
CA HIS A 456 -7.21 3.84 8.01
C HIS A 456 -7.86 3.11 6.85
N THR A 457 -9.13 2.74 7.01
CA THR A 457 -9.93 2.06 5.98
C THR A 457 -11.25 2.78 5.75
N THR A 458 -11.74 2.75 4.51
CA THR A 458 -13.11 3.18 4.17
C THR A 458 -13.76 2.11 3.32
N HIS A 459 -14.67 1.35 3.94
CA HIS A 459 -15.30 0.19 3.31
C HIS A 459 -16.57 0.51 2.52
N SER A 460 -17.13 1.72 2.66
CA SER A 460 -18.30 2.16 1.89
C SER A 460 -18.49 3.67 2.06
N SER A 461 -19.19 4.32 1.13
CA SER A 461 -19.52 5.74 1.26
C SER A 461 -20.47 6.01 2.45
N HIS A 462 -21.23 5.00 2.87
CA HIS A 462 -22.12 5.07 4.02
C HIS A 462 -21.40 5.08 5.38
N THR A 463 -20.13 4.65 5.43
CA THR A 463 -19.34 4.56 6.67
C THR A 463 -19.30 5.91 7.40
N TRP A 464 -19.07 6.99 6.65
CA TRP A 464 -18.87 8.32 7.20
C TRP A 464 -20.04 9.28 6.95
N ALA A 465 -21.01 8.91 6.10
CA ALA A 465 -22.09 9.78 5.66
C ALA A 465 -22.87 10.45 6.80
N ALA A 466 -23.24 9.69 7.84
CA ALA A 466 -23.98 10.23 8.98
C ALA A 466 -23.18 11.26 9.79
N ALA A 467 -21.86 11.09 9.86
CA ALA A 467 -20.99 12.00 10.58
C ALA A 467 -20.73 13.28 9.78
N TRP A 468 -20.47 13.16 8.47
CA TRP A 468 -20.34 14.30 7.58
C TRP A 468 -21.62 15.14 7.51
N GLU A 469 -22.80 14.50 7.52
CA GLU A 469 -24.08 15.22 7.56
C GLU A 469 -24.25 16.06 8.83
N LEU A 470 -23.86 15.51 9.98
CA LEU A 470 -23.92 16.28 11.22
C LEU A 470 -22.88 17.39 11.26
N VAL A 471 -21.68 17.17 10.72
CA VAL A 471 -20.67 18.23 10.55
C VAL A 471 -21.25 19.39 9.72
N ARG A 472 -21.87 19.09 8.57
CA ARG A 472 -22.48 20.11 7.70
C ARG A 472 -23.56 20.94 8.40
N SER A 473 -24.37 20.30 9.25
CA SER A 473 -25.43 20.99 10.00
C SER A 473 -24.91 21.77 11.22
N GLU A 474 -23.91 21.25 11.93
CA GLU A 474 -23.43 21.86 13.18
C GLU A 474 -22.31 22.88 13.03
N LEU A 475 -21.52 22.75 11.96
CA LEU A 475 -20.35 23.58 11.70
C LEU A 475 -20.53 24.32 10.36
N PRO A 476 -21.45 25.29 10.28
CA PRO A 476 -21.73 26.02 9.03
C PRO A 476 -20.55 26.86 8.52
N SER A 477 -19.49 27.01 9.31
CA SER A 477 -18.23 27.63 8.88
C SER A 477 -17.43 26.76 7.91
N VAL A 478 -17.65 25.45 7.91
CA VAL A 478 -16.91 24.48 7.08
C VAL A 478 -17.35 24.63 5.63
N LYS A 479 -16.40 25.02 4.78
CA LYS A 479 -16.59 25.19 3.33
C LYS A 479 -16.13 23.96 2.56
N TRP A 480 -15.06 23.34 3.03
CA TRP A 480 -14.41 22.22 2.37
C TRP A 480 -14.09 21.11 3.38
N PHE A 481 -14.20 19.87 2.93
CA PHE A 481 -13.71 18.74 3.68
C PHE A 481 -13.17 17.67 2.73
N ALA A 482 -12.26 16.84 3.22
CA ALA A 482 -11.71 15.73 2.46
C ALA A 482 -11.29 14.60 3.40
N SER A 483 -11.42 13.38 2.90
CA SER A 483 -10.89 12.18 3.54
C SER A 483 -9.98 11.44 2.57
N ALA A 484 -8.82 10.99 3.03
CA ALA A 484 -7.97 10.06 2.31
C ALA A 484 -7.88 8.77 3.11
N GLY A 485 -8.30 7.64 2.53
CA GLY A 485 -8.35 6.35 3.21
C GLY A 485 -7.78 5.24 2.35
N SER A 486 -7.68 4.04 2.93
CA SER A 486 -7.37 2.82 2.19
C SER A 486 -8.61 1.98 1.89
N TYR A 487 -8.63 1.33 0.73
CA TYR A 487 -9.64 0.32 0.35
C TYR A 487 -9.17 -1.10 0.68
N ILE A 488 -8.59 -1.33 1.86
CA ILE A 488 -8.39 -2.68 2.38
C ILE A 488 -9.70 -3.13 3.01
N ALA A 489 -10.35 -4.13 2.42
CA ALA A 489 -11.51 -4.80 2.98
C ALA A 489 -11.29 -6.32 2.88
N GLU A 490 -11.90 -7.11 3.77
CA GLU A 490 -11.90 -8.58 3.68
C GLU A 490 -12.50 -9.09 2.35
N LYS A 491 -13.20 -8.21 1.62
CA LYS A 491 -13.69 -8.41 0.26
C LYS A 491 -13.39 -7.17 -0.56
N GLU A 492 -12.82 -7.32 -1.75
CA GLU A 492 -12.55 -6.21 -2.66
C GLU A 492 -13.82 -5.39 -2.92
N LEU A 493 -13.73 -4.06 -2.81
CA LEU A 493 -14.86 -3.18 -3.09
C LEU A 493 -15.12 -3.12 -4.61
N PRO A 494 -16.38 -3.23 -5.05
CA PRO A 494 -16.72 -3.03 -6.44
C PRO A 494 -16.30 -1.63 -6.94
N PRO A 495 -15.91 -1.47 -8.22
CA PRO A 495 -15.47 -0.18 -8.76
C PRO A 495 -16.46 0.98 -8.54
N LEU A 496 -17.76 0.70 -8.62
CA LEU A 496 -18.83 1.68 -8.37
C LEU A 496 -18.79 2.20 -6.93
N GLU A 497 -18.55 1.33 -5.96
CA GLU A 497 -18.48 1.71 -4.55
C GLU A 497 -17.21 2.50 -4.25
N LYS A 498 -16.06 2.12 -4.83
CA LYS A 498 -14.83 2.92 -4.77
C LYS A 498 -15.05 4.34 -5.29
N THR A 499 -15.79 4.46 -6.40
CA THR A 499 -16.14 5.77 -7.00
C THR A 499 -17.04 6.59 -6.08
N SER A 500 -18.07 5.98 -5.52
CA SER A 500 -18.95 6.63 -4.54
C SER A 500 -18.18 7.09 -3.30
N VAL A 501 -17.25 6.29 -2.79
CA VAL A 501 -16.39 6.69 -1.67
C VAL A 501 -15.55 7.93 -2.01
N LEU A 502 -14.92 7.96 -3.18
CA LEU A 502 -14.12 9.13 -3.60
C LEU A 502 -14.94 10.41 -3.64
N ILE A 503 -16.18 10.34 -4.13
CA ILE A 503 -17.10 11.49 -4.27
C ILE A 503 -17.67 11.90 -2.90
N ASP A 504 -18.19 10.95 -2.12
CA ASP A 504 -18.97 11.24 -0.91
C ASP A 504 -18.10 11.65 0.30
N THR A 505 -16.77 11.44 0.21
CA THR A 505 -15.82 11.77 1.28
C THR A 505 -15.05 13.08 1.06
N LYS A 506 -15.48 13.90 0.09
CA LYS A 506 -14.94 15.24 -0.16
C LYS A 506 -16.04 16.28 -0.43
N GLN A 507 -15.68 17.54 -0.23
CA GLN A 507 -16.43 18.71 -0.69
C GLN A 507 -15.44 19.71 -1.32
N GLY A 508 -15.69 20.09 -2.57
CA GLY A 508 -14.76 20.85 -3.41
C GLY A 508 -13.94 19.93 -4.34
N GLY A 509 -13.17 20.54 -5.24
CA GLY A 509 -12.34 19.80 -6.19
C GLY A 509 -11.10 19.20 -5.56
N SER A 510 -10.62 18.09 -6.11
CA SER A 510 -9.41 17.40 -5.64
C SER A 510 -8.58 16.79 -6.77
N ILE A 511 -7.32 16.48 -6.48
CA ILE A 511 -6.48 15.58 -7.26
C ILE A 511 -6.35 14.28 -6.47
N ASP A 512 -6.87 13.18 -6.98
CA ASP A 512 -6.85 11.87 -6.35
C ASP A 512 -5.80 10.97 -7.02
N PHE A 513 -4.71 10.70 -6.30
CA PHE A 513 -3.71 9.70 -6.68
C PHE A 513 -4.14 8.34 -6.13
N ILE A 514 -4.70 7.50 -6.99
CA ILE A 514 -5.13 6.14 -6.65
C ILE A 514 -3.94 5.21 -6.79
N VAL A 515 -3.42 4.75 -5.66
CA VAL A 515 -2.25 3.89 -5.56
C VAL A 515 -2.72 2.45 -5.42
N ARG A 516 -2.74 1.72 -6.53
CA ARG A 516 -3.09 0.30 -6.56
C ARG A 516 -1.87 -0.52 -6.20
N THR A 517 -1.85 -1.11 -5.02
CA THR A 517 -0.73 -1.97 -4.63
C THR A 517 -0.94 -3.34 -5.26
N CYS A 518 0.05 -3.79 -6.04
CA CYS A 518 0.00 -5.13 -6.61
C CYS A 518 0.38 -6.09 -5.47
N PHE A 519 -0.42 -7.14 -5.32
CA PHE A 519 -0.53 -7.85 -4.06
C PHE A 519 -0.07 -9.27 -4.15
#